data_AF-A0A0C9UJP3-F1
#
_entry.id   AF-A0A0C9UJP3-F1
#
_cell.length_a   1.000
_cell.length_b   1.000
_cell.length_c   1.000
_cell.angle_alpha   90.00
_cell.angle_beta   90.00
_cell.angle_gamma   90.00
#
_symmetry.space_group_name_H-M   'P 1'
#
loop_
_entity.id
_entity.type
_entity.pdbx_description
1 polymer ?
#
loop_
_entity_poly.entity_id
_entity_poly.type
_entity_poly.pdbx_seq_one_letter_code
_entity_poly.pdbx_strand_id
1 'polypeptide(L)'
;MCTRKWRQWEHRLGRKEQSPVTMRVADNHHIPSAGRWTGRMGVSNVEVEAAFEMFDSNDAFEIILGKPWLTAAKAVHNFENDTIKISSATKTKTITNEEPEATKR
;
A
#
# COMPACT_ATOMS: atom_id res chain seq x y z
N MET A 1 -3.74 -2.18 -4.11
CA MET A 1 -2.71 -2.02 -5.17
C MET A 1 -3.45 -1.81 -6.49
N CYS A 2 -2.99 -0.95 -7.39
CA CYS A 2 -3.65 -0.83 -8.68
C CYS A 2 -3.26 -1.97 -9.64
N THR A 3 -4.14 -2.29 -10.58
CA THR A 3 -3.93 -3.36 -11.59
C THR A 3 -2.69 -3.10 -12.45
N ARG A 4 -2.41 -1.84 -12.81
CA ARG A 4 -1.19 -1.44 -13.52
C ARG A 4 0.07 -1.80 -12.73
N LYS A 5 0.11 -1.46 -11.44
CA LYS A 5 1.27 -1.76 -10.58
C LYS A 5 1.45 -3.26 -10.39
N TRP A 6 0.34 -4.00 -10.26
CA TRP A 6 0.37 -5.45 -10.20
C TRP A 6 1.06 -6.05 -11.45
N ARG A 7 0.65 -5.67 -12.66
CA ARG A 7 1.27 -6.18 -13.91
C ARG A 7 2.77 -5.94 -13.98
N GLN A 8 3.26 -4.83 -13.41
CA GLN A 8 4.68 -4.55 -13.36
C GLN A 8 5.43 -5.48 -12.39
N TRP A 9 4.79 -5.92 -11.30
CA TRP A 9 5.45 -6.63 -10.20
C TRP A 9 5.09 -8.11 -10.08
N GLU A 10 4.08 -8.60 -10.81
CA GLU A 10 3.58 -9.98 -10.68
C GLU A 10 4.68 -11.03 -10.90
N HIS A 11 5.63 -10.76 -11.79
CA HIS A 11 6.78 -11.64 -12.02
C HIS A 11 7.67 -11.87 -10.78
N ARG A 12 7.62 -10.96 -9.79
CA ARG A 12 8.35 -11.06 -8.50
C ARG A 12 7.45 -11.49 -7.34
N LEU A 13 6.18 -11.10 -7.39
CA LEU A 13 5.22 -11.33 -6.32
C LEU A 13 4.54 -12.71 -6.42
N GLY A 14 4.66 -13.36 -7.57
CA GLY A 14 4.02 -14.65 -7.83
C GLY A 14 2.58 -14.48 -8.30
N ARG A 15 1.76 -15.49 -8.05
CA ARG A 15 0.36 -15.50 -8.49
C ARG A 15 -0.53 -14.80 -7.48
N LYS A 16 -1.53 -14.07 -7.99
CA LYS A 16 -2.65 -13.58 -7.19
C LYS A 16 -3.73 -14.65 -7.07
N GLU A 17 -4.48 -14.58 -5.99
CA GLU A 17 -5.69 -15.36 -5.74
C GLU A 17 -6.91 -14.63 -6.29
N GLN A 18 -7.98 -15.37 -6.58
CA GLN A 18 -9.29 -14.76 -6.84
C GLN A 18 -9.85 -14.18 -5.55
N SER A 19 -10.53 -13.05 -5.64
CA SER A 19 -11.17 -12.40 -4.49
C SER A 19 -12.59 -11.97 -4.86
N PRO A 20 -13.61 -12.32 -4.05
CA PRO A 20 -14.98 -11.85 -4.26
C PRO A 20 -15.20 -10.42 -3.74
N VAL A 21 -14.16 -9.76 -3.22
CA VAL A 21 -14.27 -8.44 -2.60
C VAL A 21 -14.61 -7.39 -3.64
N THR A 22 -15.54 -6.50 -3.28
CA THR A 22 -15.86 -5.29 -4.04
C THR A 22 -15.57 -4.07 -3.17
N MET A 23 -14.75 -3.15 -3.68
CA MET A 23 -14.43 -1.90 -2.99
C MET A 23 -15.52 -0.87 -3.28
N ARG A 24 -16.04 -0.24 -2.22
CA ARG A 24 -16.89 0.96 -2.33
C ARG A 24 -16.01 2.18 -2.09
N VAL A 25 -15.89 3.03 -3.10
CA VAL A 25 -15.11 4.27 -3.03
C VAL A 25 -16.00 5.45 -2.61
N ALA A 26 -15.38 6.59 -2.28
CA ALA A 26 -16.05 7.73 -1.67
C ALA A 26 -17.13 8.38 -2.57
N ASP A 27 -16.98 8.27 -3.89
CA ASP A 27 -17.94 8.74 -4.90
C ASP A 27 -19.06 7.72 -5.18
N ASN A 28 -19.20 6.71 -4.32
CA ASN A 28 -20.21 5.66 -4.38
C ASN A 28 -20.09 4.68 -5.56
N HIS A 29 -18.99 4.73 -6.33
CA HIS A 29 -18.70 3.67 -7.27
C HIS A 29 -18.30 2.37 -6.56
N HIS A 30 -18.62 1.25 -7.21
CA HIS A 30 -18.23 -0.09 -6.77
C HIS A 30 -17.22 -0.65 -7.75
N ILE A 31 -16.05 -1.02 -7.24
CA ILE A 31 -14.93 -1.52 -8.04
C ILE A 31 -14.66 -2.97 -7.60
N PRO A 32 -14.94 -3.98 -8.45
CA PRO A 32 -14.64 -5.36 -8.11
C PRO A 32 -13.13 -5.58 -8.01
N SER A 33 -12.71 -6.45 -7.10
CA SER A 33 -11.31 -6.84 -7.01
C SER A 33 -10.88 -7.61 -8.25
N ALA A 34 -9.74 -7.22 -8.81
CA ALA A 34 -9.04 -7.98 -9.84
C ALA A 34 -8.28 -9.17 -9.25
N GLY A 35 -8.20 -9.28 -7.92
CA GLY A 35 -7.55 -10.38 -7.21
C GLY A 35 -6.85 -9.90 -5.95
N ARG A 36 -6.39 -10.86 -5.16
CA ARG A 36 -5.72 -10.63 -3.89
C ARG A 36 -4.32 -11.22 -3.90
N TRP A 37 -3.39 -10.51 -3.29
CA TRP A 37 -2.06 -11.03 -3.00
C TRP A 37 -1.79 -10.94 -1.51
N THR A 38 -1.10 -11.93 -0.96
CA THR A 38 -0.66 -11.97 0.44
C THR A 38 0.83 -12.28 0.49
N GLY A 39 1.58 -11.57 1.33
CA GLY A 39 3.00 -11.80 1.50
C GLY A 39 3.66 -10.78 2.42
N ARG A 40 4.99 -10.84 2.52
CA ARG A 40 5.77 -9.87 3.28
C ARG A 40 6.03 -8.63 2.44
N MET A 41 5.76 -7.46 3.00
CA MET A 41 5.95 -6.17 2.34
C MET A 41 6.76 -5.26 3.26
N GLY A 42 7.87 -4.76 2.70
CA GLY A 42 8.78 -3.84 3.36
C GLY A 42 8.53 -2.40 2.93
N VAL A 43 8.47 -1.49 3.90
CA VAL A 43 8.64 -0.04 3.68
C VAL A 43 9.88 0.39 4.44
N SER A 44 10.87 0.92 3.70
CA SER A 44 12.22 1.16 4.23
C SER A 44 12.80 -0.13 4.86
N ASN A 45 13.08 -0.11 6.16
CA ASN A 45 13.62 -1.25 6.90
C ASN A 45 12.56 -2.00 7.73
N VAL A 46 11.29 -1.57 7.68
CA VAL A 46 10.17 -2.19 8.40
C VAL A 46 9.44 -3.13 7.47
N GLU A 47 9.45 -4.42 7.80
CA GLU A 47 8.76 -5.48 7.05
C GLU A 47 7.66 -6.08 7.91
N VAL A 48 6.47 -6.24 7.32
CA VAL A 48 5.29 -6.85 7.94
C VAL A 48 4.57 -7.76 6.95
N GLU A 49 3.78 -8.70 7.46
CA GLU A 49 2.83 -9.44 6.64
C GLU A 49 1.70 -8.50 6.18
N ALA A 50 1.34 -8.63 4.91
CA ALA A 50 0.38 -7.75 4.25
C ALA A 50 -0.48 -8.54 3.27
N ALA A 51 -1.71 -8.09 3.11
CA ALA A 51 -2.56 -8.49 2.01
C ALA A 51 -2.97 -7.25 1.21
N PHE A 52 -2.91 -7.36 -0.12
CA PHE A 52 -3.33 -6.33 -1.04
C PHE A 52 -4.43 -6.85 -1.95
N GLU A 53 -5.57 -6.19 -1.88
CA GLU A 53 -6.57 -6.27 -2.94
C GLU A 53 -6.15 -5.40 -4.12
N MET A 54 -6.44 -5.89 -5.32
CA MET A 54 -6.11 -5.22 -6.57
C MET A 54 -7.37 -4.58 -7.14
N PHE A 55 -7.35 -3.27 -7.32
CA PHE A 55 -8.48 -2.54 -7.90
C PHE A 55 -8.01 -1.72 -9.09
N ASP A 56 -8.88 -1.49 -10.06
CA ASP A 56 -8.61 -0.46 -11.05
C ASP A 56 -8.84 0.90 -10.41
N SER A 57 -7.76 1.62 -10.14
CA SER A 57 -7.81 2.90 -9.43
C SER A 57 -7.90 4.10 -10.38
N ASN A 58 -8.01 3.90 -11.70
CA ASN A 58 -7.95 4.99 -12.69
C ASN A 58 -6.77 5.95 -12.44
N ASP A 59 -5.58 5.37 -12.20
CA ASP A 59 -4.33 6.09 -11.88
C ASP A 59 -4.34 6.98 -10.62
N ALA A 60 -5.39 6.96 -9.80
CA ALA A 60 -5.44 7.74 -8.55
C ALA A 60 -4.32 7.38 -7.56
N PHE A 61 -3.99 6.09 -7.41
CA PHE A 61 -2.95 5.61 -6.51
C PHE A 61 -2.29 4.34 -7.05
N GLU A 62 -0.97 4.18 -6.89
CA GLU A 62 -0.31 2.91 -7.20
C GLU A 62 -0.55 1.85 -6.11
N ILE A 63 -0.39 2.25 -4.85
CA ILE A 63 -0.52 1.40 -3.66
C ILE A 63 -1.21 2.21 -2.57
N ILE A 64 -2.14 1.58 -1.86
CA ILE A 64 -2.77 2.12 -0.66
C ILE A 64 -2.39 1.21 0.49
N LEU A 65 -1.70 1.77 1.49
CA LEU A 65 -1.41 1.09 2.75
C LEU A 65 -2.55 1.39 3.72
N GLY A 66 -3.57 0.54 3.66
CA GLY A 66 -4.76 0.68 4.50
C GLY A 66 -4.50 0.36 5.97
N LYS A 67 -5.54 0.54 6.79
CA LYS A 67 -5.52 0.26 8.24
C LYS A 67 -4.91 -1.10 8.60
N PRO A 68 -5.20 -2.23 7.91
CA PRO A 68 -4.59 -3.51 8.27
C PRO A 68 -3.06 -3.48 8.25
N TRP A 69 -2.46 -2.90 7.20
CA TRP A 69 -1.01 -2.76 7.10
C TRP A 69 -0.47 -1.80 8.16
N LEU A 70 -1.12 -0.64 8.34
CA LEU A 70 -0.72 0.37 9.32
C LEU A 70 -0.75 -0.19 10.75
N THR A 71 -1.74 -1.02 11.08
CA THR A 71 -1.80 -1.72 12.37
C THR A 71 -0.65 -2.71 12.53
N ALA A 72 -0.36 -3.52 11.52
CA ALA A 72 0.76 -4.47 11.56
C ALA A 72 2.11 -3.75 11.73
N ALA A 73 2.27 -2.60 11.07
CA ALA A 73 3.45 -1.75 11.17
C ALA A 73 3.43 -0.78 12.38
N LYS A 74 2.47 -0.94 13.31
CA LYS A 74 2.32 -0.08 14.50
C LYS A 74 2.44 1.41 14.17
N ALA A 75 1.79 1.82 13.09
CA ALA A 75 1.97 3.15 12.53
C ALA A 75 1.38 4.22 13.45
N VAL A 76 2.12 5.32 13.65
CA VAL A 76 1.67 6.53 14.33
C VAL A 76 1.79 7.68 13.35
N HIS A 77 0.65 8.29 13.02
CA HIS A 77 0.61 9.49 12.20
C HIS A 77 0.63 10.71 13.12
N ASN A 78 1.65 11.54 12.99
CA ASN A 78 1.67 12.86 13.59
C ASN A 78 1.35 13.90 12.51
N PHE A 79 0.18 14.54 12.64
CA PHE A 79 -0.29 15.56 11.71
C PHE A 79 0.37 16.92 11.90
N GLU A 80 0.93 17.22 13.08
CA GLU A 80 1.57 18.51 13.36
C GLU A 80 2.82 18.72 12.49
N ASN A 81 3.59 17.64 12.30
CA ASN A 81 4.82 17.65 11.52
C ASN A 81 4.72 16.83 10.22
N ASP A 82 3.52 16.39 9.85
CA ASP A 82 3.21 15.60 8.65
C ASP A 82 4.13 14.38 8.48
N THR A 83 4.21 13.57 9.54
CA THR A 83 5.04 12.35 9.55
C THR A 83 4.27 11.11 9.93
N ILE A 84 4.67 9.98 9.33
CA ILE A 84 4.22 8.65 9.73
C ILE A 84 5.41 7.88 10.28
N LYS A 85 5.34 7.53 11.56
CA LYS A 85 6.29 6.62 12.20
C LYS A 85 5.78 5.19 12.09
N ILE A 86 6.55 4.30 11.48
CA ILE A 86 6.27 2.86 11.39
C ILE A 86 7.32 2.07 12.17
N SER A 87 6.94 0.91 12.69
CA SER A 87 7.85 0.03 13.43
C SER A 87 7.49 -1.44 13.29
N SER A 88 8.52 -2.29 13.38
CA SER A 88 8.40 -3.73 13.61
C SER A 88 9.07 -4.09 14.94
N ALA A 89 9.19 -5.39 15.25
CA ALA A 89 9.74 -5.87 16.52
C ALA A 89 11.08 -5.22 16.93
N THR A 90 11.94 -4.87 15.96
CA THR A 90 13.29 -4.36 16.22
C THR A 90 13.65 -3.09 15.45
N LYS A 91 12.80 -2.64 14.52
CA LYS A 91 13.13 -1.55 13.60
C LYS A 91 12.05 -0.48 13.64
N THR A 92 12.46 0.77 13.46
CA THR A 92 11.57 1.92 13.40
C THR A 92 12.03 2.83 12.27
N LYS A 93 11.08 3.45 11.57
CA LYS A 93 11.34 4.45 10.55
C LYS A 93 10.29 5.57 10.64
N THR A 94 10.76 6.80 10.55
CA THR A 94 9.89 7.96 10.27
C THR A 94 9.89 8.22 8.77
N ILE A 95 8.70 8.31 8.20
CA ILE A 95 8.43 8.74 6.83
C ILE A 95 7.92 10.17 6.93
N THR A 96 8.61 11.08 6.27
CA THR A 96 8.19 12.48 6.12
C THR A 96 7.41 12.61 4.82
N ASN A 97 6.42 13.50 4.79
CA ASN A 97 5.75 13.89 3.55
C ASN A 97 6.63 14.86 2.76
N GLU A 98 7.75 14.35 2.25
CA GLU A 98 8.62 15.09 1.34
C GLU A 98 8.21 14.77 -0.10
N GLU A 99 7.80 15.79 -0.84
CA GLU A 99 7.73 15.68 -2.30
C GLU A 99 9.18 15.50 -2.80
N PRO A 100 9.52 14.39 -3.49
CA PRO A 100 10.86 14.25 -4.03
C PRO A 100 11.11 15.44 -4.97
N GLU A 101 12.16 16.22 -4.69
CA GLU A 101 12.51 17.35 -5.55
C GLU A 101 12.51 16.87 -7.01
N ALA A 102 11.68 17.51 -7.83
CA ALA A 102 11.61 17.20 -9.24
C ALA A 102 13.04 17.28 -9.78
N THR A 103 13.59 16.12 -10.17
CA THR A 103 14.93 16.06 -10.73
C THR A 103 14.88 16.88 -12.01
N LYS A 104 15.33 18.14 -11.93
CA LYS A 104 15.50 19.01 -13.10
C LYS A 104 16.44 18.27 -14.05
N ARG A 105 15.89 17.80 -15.16
CA ARG A 105 16.65 17.29 -16.30
C ARG A 105 17.28 18.46 -17.05
#